data_AF-A0A4Q7PG15-F1
#
_entry.id   AF-A0A4Q7PG15-F1
#
_cell.length_a   1.000
_cell.length_b   1.000
_cell.length_c   1.000
_cell.angle_alpha   90.00
_cell.angle_beta   90.00
_cell.angle_gamma   90.00
#
_symmetry.space_group_name_H-M   'P 1'
#
loop_
_entity.id
_entity.type
_entity.pdbx_description
1 polymer ?
#
loop_
_entity_poly.entity_id
_entity_poly.type
_entity_poly.pdbx_seq_one_letter_code
_entity_poly.pdbx_strand_id
1 'polypeptide(L)'
;MNNSTTSSSKAKFDTIPYIDIILPYTTYFLDIIENRCHSLELKDKLQYSLLHELSDAAEIALQNELENFIADGNNSYDTFVEITSLSLAYKYPVLDHILKRIVNNYAAHIQKIYTNFYNDINVLVETFDLKNNGTLFIKDIDTSLGDGHGGESTALITLDDGSKLIYKPRNIETSIAYNSFIEWINKKLDVTLKTIKCLSRDHYGWLEFVAYQAVECKEELKEYYHKAGILLAVTLLLGSKDCHSENVIASGKNPVLIDHETIIQPVLNDHSIRTWDGQHKIPYFSTLESMLIVNRDTGALLECVGFGIEGNIESISYEARFTNHNTIDSKRTTRFITNKHIKNNIPILKEAPVFTNKFKDDFIKGFSSAYDSFINAKEELLGSDSPLTFFDNNTIRYVWRPTFIYFRILKYMRKPEFLTSFETYNTKLYNLMSKAYKKESAKAYKFILNFEMEQMLNGDIPLFDLNSKDYHLGEVKEVQIFKNNCIENIKNRIASLSTKHKNEQIEYIHNWLAIKMLK
;
A
#
# COMPACT_ATOMS: atom_id res chain seq x y z
N MET A 1 39.10 4.27 -27.66
CA MET A 1 39.33 3.58 -26.36
C MET A 1 38.21 3.85 -25.35
N ASN A 2 36.94 4.01 -25.76
CA ASN A 2 35.81 4.31 -24.87
C ASN A 2 34.69 3.24 -24.85
N ASN A 3 34.94 2.01 -25.32
CA ASN A 3 33.92 0.94 -25.36
C ASN A 3 34.06 -0.12 -24.25
N SER A 4 35.07 -0.04 -23.38
CA SER A 4 35.29 -1.07 -22.36
C SER A 4 34.58 -0.83 -21.03
N THR A 5 34.19 0.42 -20.71
CA THR A 5 33.53 0.76 -19.44
C THR A 5 32.02 0.46 -19.44
N THR A 6 31.34 0.59 -20.58
CA THR A 6 29.88 0.32 -20.70
C THR A 6 29.52 -1.17 -20.65
N SER A 7 30.40 -2.08 -21.09
CA SER A 7 30.11 -3.53 -21.02
C SER A 7 30.16 -4.06 -19.58
N SER A 8 31.02 -3.50 -18.71
CA SER A 8 31.14 -3.93 -17.31
C SER A 8 29.97 -3.46 -16.43
N SER A 9 29.36 -2.31 -16.76
CA SER A 9 28.20 -1.78 -16.02
C SER A 9 26.89 -2.45 -16.41
N LYS A 10 26.83 -3.11 -17.57
CA LYS A 10 25.64 -3.80 -18.09
C LYS A 10 25.45 -5.18 -17.46
N ALA A 11 26.54 -5.93 -17.28
CA ALA A 11 26.52 -7.31 -16.78
C ALA A 11 25.77 -7.48 -15.44
N LYS A 12 25.74 -6.43 -14.60
CA LYS A 12 25.02 -6.43 -13.33
C LYS A 12 23.49 -6.42 -13.46
N PHE A 13 22.96 -6.11 -14.65
CA PHE A 13 21.54 -5.97 -14.94
C PHE A 13 21.01 -7.01 -15.93
N ASP A 14 21.84 -7.95 -16.39
CA ASP A 14 21.48 -8.92 -17.45
C ASP A 14 20.28 -9.83 -17.08
N THR A 15 19.91 -9.89 -15.80
CA THR A 15 18.70 -10.60 -15.35
C THR A 15 17.40 -9.85 -15.67
N ILE A 16 17.46 -8.58 -16.05
CA ILE A 16 16.30 -7.75 -16.38
C ILE A 16 15.99 -7.93 -17.87
N PRO A 17 14.77 -8.37 -18.26
CA PRO A 17 14.39 -8.51 -19.66
C PRO A 17 14.48 -7.20 -20.45
N TYR A 18 14.97 -7.30 -21.68
CA TYR A 18 15.11 -6.19 -22.63
C TYR A 18 15.93 -4.99 -22.12
N ILE A 19 16.88 -5.26 -21.21
CA ILE A 19 17.71 -4.21 -20.57
C ILE A 19 18.37 -3.30 -21.61
N ASP A 20 18.80 -3.86 -22.74
CA ASP A 20 19.51 -3.17 -23.82
C ASP A 20 18.71 -2.02 -24.45
N ILE A 21 17.39 -2.13 -24.42
CA ILE A 21 16.46 -1.16 -24.99
C ILE A 21 16.08 -0.11 -23.94
N ILE A 22 15.89 -0.52 -22.68
CA ILE A 22 15.37 0.35 -21.61
C ILE A 22 16.47 1.07 -20.82
N LEU A 23 17.70 0.54 -20.76
CA LEU A 23 18.81 1.13 -20.01
C LEU A 23 19.07 2.60 -20.35
N PRO A 24 19.03 3.05 -21.63
CA PRO A 24 19.23 4.45 -21.98
C PRO A 24 18.26 5.43 -21.31
N TYR A 25 17.03 4.99 -20.98
CA TYR A 25 16.05 5.84 -20.29
C TYR A 25 16.52 6.27 -18.90
N THR A 26 17.42 5.51 -18.25
CA THR A 26 17.88 5.80 -16.88
C THR A 26 18.96 6.88 -16.79
N THR A 27 19.48 7.38 -17.92
CA THR A 27 20.56 8.38 -17.95
C THR A 27 20.20 9.63 -17.14
N TYR A 28 19.00 10.18 -17.36
CA TYR A 28 18.51 11.34 -16.62
C TYR A 28 18.45 11.10 -15.10
N PHE A 29 18.02 9.91 -14.69
CA PHE A 29 17.98 9.54 -13.28
C PHE A 29 19.38 9.52 -12.65
N LEU A 30 20.36 8.95 -13.35
CA LEU A 30 21.75 8.90 -12.88
C LEU A 30 22.34 10.30 -12.70
N ASP A 31 22.10 11.21 -13.64
CA ASP A 31 22.55 12.61 -13.56
C ASP A 31 21.97 13.32 -12.33
N ILE A 32 20.68 13.09 -12.02
CA ILE A 32 20.00 13.70 -10.88
C ILE A 32 20.56 13.21 -9.54
N ILE A 33 20.90 11.91 -9.42
CA ILE A 33 21.38 11.34 -8.16
C ILE A 33 22.89 11.46 -7.97
N GLU A 34 23.65 11.79 -9.02
CA GLU A 34 25.12 11.75 -9.01
C GLU A 34 25.72 12.52 -7.83
N ASN A 35 25.21 13.74 -7.60
CA ASN A 35 25.67 14.67 -6.58
C ASN A 35 25.04 14.47 -5.18
N ARG A 36 24.07 13.56 -5.04
CA ARG A 36 23.33 13.35 -3.79
C ARG A 36 23.63 12.02 -3.11
N CYS A 37 23.84 10.98 -3.91
CA CYS A 37 24.14 9.64 -3.44
C CYS A 37 25.65 9.36 -3.61
N HIS A 38 26.42 9.37 -2.53
CA HIS A 38 27.85 9.09 -2.62
C HIS A 38 28.16 7.57 -2.67
N SER A 39 27.19 6.73 -2.28
CA SER A 39 27.32 5.27 -2.35
C SER A 39 27.04 4.76 -3.78
N LEU A 40 28.02 4.11 -4.40
CA LEU A 40 27.85 3.43 -5.68
C LEU A 40 26.88 2.24 -5.57
N GLU A 41 26.92 1.52 -4.45
CA GLU A 41 26.02 0.39 -4.19
C GLU A 41 24.55 0.83 -4.15
N LEU A 42 24.25 1.95 -3.48
CA LEU A 42 22.90 2.49 -3.44
C LEU A 42 22.45 3.02 -4.81
N LYS A 43 23.33 3.68 -5.56
CA LYS A 43 23.04 4.10 -6.95
C LYS A 43 22.64 2.89 -7.81
N ASP A 44 23.42 1.81 -7.73
CA ASP A 44 23.18 0.60 -8.49
C ASP A 44 21.87 -0.09 -8.08
N LYS A 45 21.57 -0.16 -6.77
CA LYS A 45 20.30 -0.69 -6.28
C LYS A 45 19.10 0.12 -6.76
N LEU A 46 19.17 1.46 -6.68
CA LEU A 46 18.07 2.33 -7.13
C LEU A 46 17.88 2.23 -8.65
N GLN A 47 18.97 2.20 -9.42
CA GLN A 47 18.89 1.98 -10.86
C GLN A 47 18.30 0.59 -11.19
N TYR A 48 18.70 -0.45 -10.45
CA TYR A 48 18.13 -1.80 -10.59
C TYR A 48 16.61 -1.80 -10.40
N SER A 49 16.12 -1.17 -9.33
CA SER A 49 14.69 -1.05 -9.05
C SER A 49 13.94 -0.30 -10.16
N LEU A 50 14.49 0.83 -10.63
CA LEU A 50 13.91 1.58 -11.73
C LEU A 50 13.86 0.76 -13.02
N LEU A 51 14.93 0.03 -13.35
CA LEU A 51 14.99 -0.81 -14.54
C LEU A 51 13.97 -1.95 -14.51
N HIS A 52 13.69 -2.53 -13.34
CA HIS A 52 12.59 -3.51 -13.20
C HIS A 52 11.24 -2.89 -13.52
N GLU A 53 10.95 -1.69 -13.01
CA GLU A 53 9.68 -1.01 -13.30
C GLU A 53 9.53 -0.68 -14.80
N LEU A 54 10.62 -0.25 -15.45
CA LEU A 54 10.64 -0.02 -16.90
C LEU A 54 10.45 -1.32 -17.70
N SER A 55 11.12 -2.41 -17.28
CA SER A 55 10.95 -3.72 -17.89
C SER A 55 9.50 -4.19 -17.76
N ASP A 56 8.91 -4.11 -16.58
CA ASP A 56 7.51 -4.51 -16.34
C ASP A 56 6.52 -3.73 -17.21
N ALA A 57 6.80 -2.46 -17.50
CA ALA A 57 5.99 -1.63 -18.38
C ALA A 57 6.14 -2.01 -19.87
N ALA A 58 7.35 -2.39 -20.30
CA ALA A 58 7.70 -2.63 -21.70
C ALA A 58 7.64 -4.09 -22.14
N GLU A 59 7.76 -5.06 -21.23
CA GLU A 59 8.06 -6.46 -21.52
C GLU A 59 7.07 -7.11 -22.51
N ILE A 60 5.78 -6.78 -22.42
CA ILE A 60 4.75 -7.34 -23.29
C ILE A 60 4.89 -6.80 -24.72
N ALA A 61 5.17 -5.50 -24.85
CA ALA A 61 5.36 -4.86 -26.14
C ALA A 61 6.64 -5.34 -26.82
N LEU A 62 7.74 -5.38 -26.08
CA LEU A 62 9.05 -5.81 -26.61
C LEU A 62 9.08 -7.31 -26.94
N GLN A 63 8.37 -8.15 -26.19
CA GLN A 63 8.20 -9.57 -26.56
C GLN A 63 7.47 -9.73 -27.89
N ASN A 64 6.38 -8.98 -28.10
CA ASN A 64 5.65 -9.01 -29.37
C ASN A 64 6.54 -8.53 -30.54
N GLU A 65 7.39 -7.53 -30.31
CA GLU A 65 8.35 -7.06 -31.32
C GLU A 65 9.40 -8.10 -31.65
N LEU A 66 9.94 -8.79 -30.64
CA LEU A 66 10.91 -9.86 -30.84
C LEU A 66 10.29 -11.01 -31.65
N GLU A 67 9.06 -11.40 -31.34
CA GLU A 67 8.34 -12.45 -32.05
C GLU A 67 8.11 -12.10 -33.53
N ASN A 68 7.72 -10.85 -33.83
CA ASN A 68 7.57 -10.39 -35.20
C ASN A 68 8.91 -10.33 -35.94
N PHE A 69 9.96 -9.84 -35.28
CA PHE A 69 11.30 -9.78 -35.84
C PHE A 69 11.83 -11.16 -36.25
N ILE A 70 11.59 -12.17 -35.41
CA ILE A 70 11.93 -13.58 -35.70
C ILE A 70 11.06 -14.13 -36.84
N ALA A 71 9.76 -13.82 -36.85
CA ALA A 71 8.84 -14.24 -37.91
C ALA A 71 9.23 -13.69 -39.30
N ASP A 72 9.85 -12.51 -39.35
CA ASP A 72 10.40 -11.90 -40.56
C ASP A 72 11.74 -12.52 -41.01
N GLY A 73 12.21 -13.58 -40.32
CA GLY A 73 13.41 -14.35 -40.68
C GLY A 73 14.71 -13.82 -40.09
N ASN A 74 14.65 -12.85 -39.18
CA ASN A 74 15.84 -12.33 -38.51
C ASN A 74 16.24 -13.19 -37.29
N ASN A 75 17.53 -13.26 -36.98
CA ASN A 75 18.07 -14.13 -35.94
C ASN A 75 19.15 -13.49 -35.04
N SER A 76 19.40 -12.18 -35.19
CA SER A 76 20.40 -11.43 -34.43
C SER A 76 19.73 -10.57 -33.36
N TYR A 77 19.99 -10.85 -32.09
CA TYR A 77 19.43 -10.06 -30.98
C TYR A 77 20.00 -8.63 -30.95
N ASP A 78 21.28 -8.45 -31.28
CA ASP A 78 21.88 -7.10 -31.36
C ASP A 78 21.18 -6.26 -32.44
N THR A 79 20.88 -6.87 -33.59
CA THR A 79 20.13 -6.21 -34.66
C THR A 79 18.68 -5.89 -34.25
N PHE A 80 18.04 -6.78 -33.47
CA PHE A 80 16.74 -6.49 -32.87
C PHE A 80 16.82 -5.25 -31.97
N VAL A 81 17.78 -5.20 -31.05
CA VAL A 81 17.99 -4.06 -30.15
C VAL A 81 18.19 -2.77 -30.94
N GLU A 82 19.07 -2.75 -31.93
CA GLU A 82 19.34 -1.55 -32.76
C GLU A 82 18.08 -1.03 -33.45
N ILE A 83 17.33 -1.91 -34.12
CA ILE A 83 16.11 -1.53 -34.85
C ILE A 83 15.01 -1.10 -33.89
N THR A 84 14.79 -1.85 -32.81
CA THR A 84 13.73 -1.55 -31.85
C THR A 84 14.03 -0.26 -31.10
N SER A 85 15.25 -0.02 -30.64
CA SER A 85 15.63 1.22 -29.96
C SER A 85 15.43 2.46 -30.83
N LEU A 86 15.69 2.38 -32.14
CA LEU A 86 15.46 3.49 -33.07
C LEU A 86 13.98 3.71 -33.41
N SER A 87 13.17 2.65 -33.38
CA SER A 87 11.76 2.70 -33.82
C SER A 87 10.75 2.81 -32.68
N LEU A 88 11.15 2.54 -31.43
CA LEU A 88 10.24 2.40 -30.28
C LEU A 88 9.34 3.62 -30.09
N ALA A 89 9.91 4.83 -30.07
CA ALA A 89 9.15 6.06 -29.82
C ALA A 89 8.16 6.38 -30.95
N TYR A 90 8.43 5.96 -32.18
CA TYR A 90 7.53 6.14 -33.31
C TYR A 90 6.45 5.06 -33.37
N LYS A 91 6.82 3.80 -33.13
CA LYS A 91 5.91 2.65 -33.20
C LYS A 91 5.00 2.54 -31.97
N TYR A 92 5.52 2.90 -30.79
CA TYR A 92 4.84 2.86 -29.51
C TYR A 92 4.98 4.19 -28.74
N PRO A 93 4.44 5.30 -29.24
CA PRO A 93 4.57 6.61 -28.61
C PRO A 93 4.01 6.67 -27.19
N VAL A 94 2.99 5.86 -26.89
CA VAL A 94 2.42 5.79 -25.53
C VAL A 94 3.39 5.08 -24.58
N LEU A 95 4.05 4.01 -25.03
CA LEU A 95 5.03 3.30 -24.21
C LEU A 95 6.25 4.18 -23.91
N ASP A 96 6.78 4.86 -24.92
CA ASP A 96 7.90 5.80 -24.74
C ASP A 96 7.55 6.91 -23.73
N HIS A 97 6.33 7.44 -23.79
CA HIS A 97 5.84 8.40 -22.82
C HIS A 97 5.76 7.81 -21.40
N ILE A 98 5.20 6.60 -21.25
CA ILE A 98 5.11 5.91 -19.95
C ILE A 98 6.52 5.69 -19.37
N LEU A 99 7.47 5.17 -20.15
CA LEU A 99 8.85 4.92 -19.70
C LEU A 99 9.54 6.19 -19.23
N LYS A 100 9.46 7.28 -20.00
CA LYS A 100 10.01 8.60 -19.60
C LYS A 100 9.39 9.10 -18.31
N ARG A 101 8.07 8.90 -18.15
CA ARG A 101 7.35 9.36 -16.97
C ARG A 101 7.73 8.57 -15.71
N ILE A 102 7.85 7.25 -15.81
CA ILE A 102 8.36 6.39 -14.72
C ILE A 102 9.72 6.90 -14.24
N VAL A 103 10.68 7.13 -15.16
CA VAL A 103 12.00 7.66 -14.81
C VAL A 103 11.91 9.02 -14.12
N ASN A 104 11.14 9.95 -14.68
CA ASN A 104 11.04 11.31 -14.13
C ASN A 104 10.44 11.31 -12.72
N ASN A 105 9.38 10.52 -12.51
CA ASN A 105 8.72 10.45 -11.21
C ASN A 105 9.62 9.76 -10.18
N TYR A 106 10.28 8.66 -10.55
CA TYR A 106 11.22 7.98 -9.67
C TYR A 106 12.39 8.88 -9.26
N ALA A 107 12.97 9.61 -10.22
CA ALA A 107 14.03 10.58 -9.95
C ALA A 107 13.56 11.69 -9.00
N ALA A 108 12.37 12.25 -9.24
CA ALA A 108 11.79 13.27 -8.38
C ALA A 108 11.52 12.76 -6.96
N HIS A 109 11.03 11.53 -6.82
CA HIS A 109 10.77 10.90 -5.53
C HIS A 109 12.06 10.69 -4.71
N ILE A 110 13.09 10.11 -5.32
CA ILE A 110 14.40 9.96 -4.66
C ILE A 110 15.00 11.32 -4.30
N GLN A 111 14.90 12.32 -5.19
CA GLN A 111 15.37 13.67 -4.89
C GLN A 111 14.64 14.30 -3.70
N LYS A 112 13.33 14.12 -3.60
CA LYS A 112 12.52 14.59 -2.47
C LYS A 112 12.93 13.93 -1.17
N ILE A 113 13.15 12.60 -1.16
CA ILE A 113 13.63 11.87 0.03
C ILE A 113 14.93 12.48 0.55
N TYR A 114 15.94 12.65 -0.31
CA TYR A 114 17.21 13.25 0.09
C TYR A 114 17.04 14.69 0.60
N THR A 115 16.27 15.51 -0.12
CA THR A 115 16.04 16.91 0.26
C THR A 115 15.36 17.02 1.62
N ASN A 116 14.29 16.25 1.84
CA ASN A 116 13.55 16.24 3.09
C ASN A 116 14.38 15.67 4.24
N PHE A 117 15.16 14.61 4.00
CA PHE A 117 16.05 14.03 5.03
C PHE A 117 17.06 15.05 5.55
N TYR A 118 17.77 15.75 4.65
CA TYR A 118 18.78 16.71 5.06
C TYR A 118 18.18 18.00 5.65
N ASN A 119 16.97 18.37 5.26
CA ASN A 119 16.23 19.48 5.89
C ASN A 119 15.81 19.15 7.32
N ASP A 120 15.40 17.91 7.57
CA ASP A 120 14.86 17.48 8.86
C ASP A 120 15.89 16.84 9.81
N ILE A 121 17.14 16.65 9.38
CA ILE A 121 18.13 15.79 10.08
C ILE A 121 18.25 16.07 11.59
N ASN A 122 18.26 17.34 12.01
CA ASN A 122 18.38 17.70 13.43
C ASN A 122 17.14 17.26 14.23
N VAL A 123 15.95 17.44 13.65
CA VAL A 123 14.68 17.07 14.28
C VAL A 123 14.48 15.56 14.24
N LEU A 124 14.97 14.88 13.19
CA LEU A 124 14.99 13.41 13.11
C LEU A 124 15.82 12.80 14.24
N VAL A 125 17.00 13.38 14.49
CA VAL A 125 17.90 12.91 15.55
C VAL A 125 17.25 12.99 16.92
N GLU A 126 16.60 14.11 17.22
CA GLU A 126 15.86 14.29 18.49
C GLU A 126 14.63 13.38 18.57
N THR A 127 13.80 13.35 17.52
CA THR A 127 12.51 12.63 17.55
C THR A 127 12.72 11.11 17.67
N PHE A 128 13.67 10.56 16.92
CA PHE A 128 13.88 9.11 16.80
C PHE A 128 15.05 8.59 17.66
N ASP A 129 15.62 9.42 18.53
CA ASP A 129 16.79 9.09 19.36
C ASP A 129 17.97 8.54 18.54
N LEU A 130 18.23 9.13 17.37
CA LEU A 130 19.26 8.65 16.44
C LEU A 130 20.67 8.98 16.96
N LYS A 131 21.64 8.12 16.69
CA LYS A 131 23.03 8.36 17.09
C LYS A 131 23.71 9.26 16.06
N ASN A 132 23.66 10.57 16.27
CA ASN A 132 24.34 11.51 15.37
C ASN A 132 25.75 11.87 15.89
N ASN A 133 26.78 11.35 15.22
CA ASN A 133 28.17 11.72 15.45
C ASN A 133 28.65 12.86 14.54
N GLY A 134 27.73 13.59 13.91
CA GLY A 134 28.01 14.70 12.98
C GLY A 134 28.04 14.33 11.50
N THR A 135 27.79 13.06 11.15
CA THR A 135 27.93 12.54 9.77
C THR A 135 26.77 11.65 9.33
N LEU A 136 25.59 11.72 9.95
CA LEU A 136 24.48 10.81 9.64
C LEU A 136 24.04 10.95 8.16
N PHE A 137 24.02 9.85 7.41
CA PHE A 137 23.63 9.84 5.99
C PHE A 137 22.75 8.63 5.63
N ILE A 138 22.05 8.74 4.49
CA ILE A 138 21.25 7.64 3.96
C ILE A 138 22.17 6.58 3.38
N LYS A 139 22.17 5.40 3.99
CA LYS A 139 22.93 4.23 3.51
C LYS A 139 22.14 3.42 2.48
N ASP A 140 20.83 3.29 2.69
CA ASP A 140 19.95 2.53 1.80
C ASP A 140 18.55 3.12 1.72
N ILE A 141 17.90 2.93 0.56
CA ILE A 141 16.52 3.30 0.29
C ILE A 141 15.80 2.10 -0.32
N ASP A 142 14.64 1.77 0.22
CA ASP A 142 13.73 0.76 -0.33
C ASP A 142 12.36 1.39 -0.58
N THR A 143 12.01 1.55 -1.86
CA THR A 143 10.76 2.18 -2.33
C THR A 143 9.66 1.15 -2.64
N SER A 144 9.77 -0.09 -2.15
CA SER A 144 8.83 -1.17 -2.46
C SER A 144 7.69 -1.34 -1.43
N LEU A 145 7.53 -0.42 -0.48
CA LEU A 145 6.66 -0.58 0.70
C LEU A 145 5.22 -0.06 0.53
N GLY A 146 4.76 0.19 -0.70
CA GLY A 146 3.37 0.57 -0.94
C GLY A 146 3.12 0.96 -2.40
N ASP A 147 1.83 1.19 -2.70
CA ASP A 147 1.43 1.61 -4.03
C ASP A 147 1.94 3.03 -4.34
N GLY A 148 2.52 3.18 -5.53
CA GLY A 148 2.98 4.47 -6.03
C GLY A 148 1.83 5.34 -6.53
N HIS A 149 1.85 6.62 -6.17
CA HIS A 149 0.96 7.65 -6.72
C HIS A 149 1.81 8.80 -7.25
N GLY A 150 1.74 9.08 -8.56
CA GLY A 150 2.64 10.05 -9.20
C GLY A 150 4.12 9.64 -9.12
N GLY A 151 4.38 8.33 -9.00
CA GLY A 151 5.68 7.71 -8.70
C GLY A 151 6.28 8.01 -7.33
N GLU A 152 5.49 8.54 -6.39
CA GLU A 152 5.86 8.60 -4.97
C GLU A 152 5.26 7.43 -4.22
N SER A 153 6.05 6.80 -3.34
CA SER A 153 5.60 5.68 -2.52
C SER A 153 6.15 5.81 -1.09
N THR A 154 5.60 5.02 -0.17
CA THR A 154 6.22 4.83 1.14
C THR A 154 7.60 4.20 0.95
N ALA A 155 8.63 4.76 1.58
CA ALA A 155 10.01 4.27 1.47
C ALA A 155 10.59 3.94 2.85
N LEU A 156 11.35 2.83 2.94
CA LEU A 156 12.21 2.54 4.08
C LEU A 156 13.59 3.14 3.83
N ILE A 157 14.02 3.96 4.77
CA ILE A 157 15.33 4.61 4.77
C ILE A 157 16.17 3.93 5.84
N THR A 158 17.31 3.37 5.43
CA THR A 158 18.32 2.85 6.37
C THR A 158 19.48 3.83 6.42
N LEU A 159 19.88 4.21 7.62
CA LEU A 159 20.97 5.14 7.87
C LEU A 159 22.30 4.39 8.05
N ASP A 160 23.41 5.12 8.01
CA ASP A 160 24.75 4.55 8.12
C ASP A 160 25.05 3.91 9.48
N ASP A 161 24.40 4.38 10.54
CA ASP A 161 24.42 3.80 11.89
C ASP A 161 23.56 2.53 12.04
N GLY A 162 22.82 2.15 10.99
CA GLY A 162 21.91 1.01 10.96
C GLY A 162 20.47 1.33 11.41
N SER A 163 20.19 2.56 11.84
CA SER A 163 18.84 3.01 12.17
C SER A 163 17.94 2.99 10.94
N LYS A 164 16.64 2.79 11.16
CA LYS A 164 15.63 2.66 10.10
C LYS A 164 14.46 3.60 10.33
N LEU A 165 14.05 4.29 9.29
CA LEU A 165 12.91 5.23 9.28
C LEU A 165 11.99 4.91 8.10
N ILE A 166 10.70 5.12 8.28
CA ILE A 166 9.73 5.08 7.19
C ILE A 166 9.45 6.50 6.74
N TYR A 167 9.69 6.80 5.46
CA TYR A 167 9.31 8.03 4.81
C TYR A 167 7.95 7.84 4.12
N LYS A 168 6.98 8.69 4.44
CA LYS A 168 5.70 8.75 3.73
C LYS A 168 5.62 10.09 2.98
N PRO A 169 5.43 10.11 1.64
CA PRO A 169 5.31 11.32 0.84
C PRO A 169 3.90 11.94 0.94
N ARG A 170 3.36 11.99 2.16
CA ARG A 170 2.03 12.52 2.47
C ARG A 170 1.98 12.98 3.92
N ASN A 171 1.00 13.82 4.23
CA ASN A 171 0.71 14.21 5.60
C ASN A 171 0.41 12.97 6.47
N ILE A 172 0.92 12.95 7.70
CA ILE A 172 0.75 11.83 8.64
C ILE A 172 0.09 12.24 9.97
N GLU A 173 -0.62 13.37 10.01
CA GLU A 173 -1.33 13.82 11.23
C GLU A 173 -2.33 12.77 11.73
N THR A 174 -2.89 11.96 10.82
CA THR A 174 -3.71 10.80 11.17
C THR A 174 -3.00 9.78 12.05
N SER A 175 -1.69 9.59 11.89
CA SER A 175 -0.89 8.70 12.73
C SER A 175 -0.66 9.29 14.11
N ILE A 176 -0.47 10.62 14.21
CA ILE A 176 -0.36 11.32 15.49
C ILE A 176 -1.70 11.24 16.25
N ALA A 177 -2.81 11.49 15.57
CA ALA A 177 -4.15 11.37 16.13
C ALA A 177 -4.45 9.95 16.63
N TYR A 178 -4.07 8.94 15.84
CA TYR A 178 -4.17 7.54 16.24
C TYR A 178 -3.35 7.25 17.50
N ASN A 179 -2.08 7.67 17.56
CA ASN A 179 -1.25 7.49 18.76
C ASN A 179 -1.90 8.13 20.00
N SER A 180 -2.41 9.36 19.89
CA SER A 180 -3.12 10.04 20.99
C SER A 180 -4.32 9.23 21.48
N PHE A 181 -5.09 8.64 20.56
CA PHE A 181 -6.21 7.77 20.92
C PHE A 181 -5.74 6.47 21.59
N ILE A 182 -4.67 5.84 21.11
CA ILE A 182 -4.07 4.66 21.73
C ILE A 182 -3.55 4.96 23.14
N GLU A 183 -2.95 6.12 23.38
CA GLU A 183 -2.52 6.51 24.73
C GLU A 183 -3.70 6.72 25.69
N TRP A 184 -4.84 7.19 25.17
CA TRP A 184 -6.08 7.22 25.96
C TRP A 184 -6.55 5.80 26.32
N ILE A 185 -6.51 4.85 25.38
CA ILE A 185 -6.84 3.43 25.64
C ILE A 185 -5.91 2.83 26.70
N ASN A 186 -4.60 3.06 26.57
CA ASN A 186 -3.59 2.58 27.51
C ASN A 186 -3.93 3.00 28.94
N LYS A 187 -4.27 4.27 29.14
CA LYS A 187 -4.68 4.81 30.45
C LYS A 187 -6.01 4.21 30.93
N LYS A 188 -7.00 4.02 30.05
CA LYS A 188 -8.32 3.49 30.43
C LYS A 188 -8.29 2.02 30.84
N LEU A 189 -7.45 1.22 30.20
CA LEU A 189 -7.42 -0.23 30.40
C LEU A 189 -6.23 -0.69 31.25
N ASP A 190 -5.33 0.21 31.64
CA ASP A 190 -4.04 -0.12 32.28
C ASP A 190 -3.25 -1.14 31.44
N VAL A 191 -3.07 -0.81 30.15
CA VAL A 191 -2.35 -1.64 29.17
C VAL A 191 -1.27 -0.82 28.47
N THR A 192 -0.41 -1.51 27.72
CA THR A 192 0.71 -0.92 26.97
C THR A 192 0.63 -1.32 25.50
N LEU A 193 -0.34 -0.78 24.78
CA LEU A 193 -0.37 -0.81 23.32
C LEU A 193 0.77 0.07 22.80
N LYS A 194 1.50 -0.46 21.81
CA LYS A 194 2.64 0.24 21.21
C LYS A 194 2.13 1.32 20.24
N THR A 195 2.61 2.54 20.41
CA THR A 195 2.48 3.66 19.47
C THR A 195 3.75 3.76 18.60
N ILE A 196 3.68 4.54 17.51
CA ILE A 196 4.79 4.72 16.56
C ILE A 196 5.27 6.16 16.68
N LYS A 197 6.58 6.42 16.85
CA LYS A 197 7.06 7.81 16.81
C LYS A 197 6.81 8.44 15.43
N CYS A 198 6.37 9.69 15.41
CA CYS A 198 6.00 10.42 14.20
C CYS A 198 6.69 11.78 14.14
N LEU A 199 7.20 12.14 12.97
CA LEU A 199 7.58 13.52 12.63
C LEU A 199 6.76 13.96 11.41
N SER A 200 5.72 14.75 11.65
CA SER A 200 4.82 15.22 10.60
C SER A 200 5.31 16.54 9.97
N ARG A 201 5.03 16.69 8.67
CA ARG A 201 5.17 17.90 7.87
C ARG A 201 3.92 18.04 7.00
N ASP A 202 3.76 19.20 6.37
CA ASP A 202 2.55 19.51 5.61
C ASP A 202 2.25 18.50 4.48
N HIS A 203 3.29 18.03 3.78
CA HIS A 203 3.15 17.17 2.60
C HIS A 203 3.96 15.86 2.66
N TYR A 204 4.61 15.57 3.77
CA TYR A 204 5.34 14.33 4.00
C TYR A 204 5.50 14.06 5.49
N GLY A 205 6.02 12.90 5.86
CA GLY A 205 6.34 12.62 7.25
C GLY A 205 7.27 11.44 7.41
N TRP A 206 7.83 11.34 8.61
CA TRP A 206 8.70 10.26 9.02
C TRP A 206 8.05 9.46 10.16
N LEU A 207 8.14 8.15 10.08
CA LEU A 207 7.66 7.23 11.12
C LEU A 207 8.81 6.34 11.60
N GLU A 208 8.73 5.91 12.85
CA GLU A 208 9.57 4.86 13.40
C GLU A 208 9.38 3.57 12.57
N PHE A 209 10.49 2.91 12.23
CA PHE A 209 10.43 1.59 11.64
C PHE A 209 10.04 0.54 12.69
N VAL A 210 8.85 -0.05 12.54
CA VAL A 210 8.40 -1.15 13.39
C VAL A 210 8.89 -2.48 12.83
N ALA A 211 9.90 -3.05 13.48
CA ALA A 211 10.44 -4.35 13.11
C ALA A 211 9.53 -5.50 13.58
N TYR A 212 9.46 -6.55 12.78
CA TYR A 212 8.97 -7.84 13.25
C TYR A 212 9.88 -8.37 14.37
N GLN A 213 9.27 -8.92 15.42
CA GLN A 213 9.99 -9.60 16.50
C GLN A 213 9.21 -10.86 16.89
N ALA A 214 9.89 -11.99 16.99
CA ALA A 214 9.29 -13.24 17.47
C ALA A 214 8.90 -13.11 18.95
N VAL A 215 7.94 -13.92 19.39
CA VAL A 215 7.59 -14.04 20.81
C VAL A 215 8.46 -15.11 21.47
N GLU A 216 8.78 -14.92 22.75
CA GLU A 216 9.68 -15.81 23.48
C GLU A 216 8.93 -16.91 24.25
N CYS A 217 7.71 -16.63 24.68
CA CYS A 217 6.93 -17.55 25.53
C CYS A 217 5.42 -17.49 25.27
N LYS A 218 4.68 -18.37 25.96
CA LYS A 218 3.22 -18.47 25.82
C LYS A 218 2.51 -17.26 26.43
N GLU A 219 3.08 -16.66 27.46
CA GLU A 219 2.55 -15.49 28.15
C GLU A 219 2.55 -14.27 27.22
N GLU A 220 3.60 -14.08 26.43
CA GLU A 220 3.65 -13.04 25.40
C GLU A 220 2.62 -13.25 24.29
N LEU A 221 2.29 -14.49 23.93
CA LEU A 221 1.20 -14.77 22.99
C LEU A 221 -0.17 -14.37 23.56
N LYS A 222 -0.41 -14.64 24.84
CA LYS A 222 -1.66 -14.20 25.50
C LYS A 222 -1.75 -12.67 25.49
N GLU A 223 -0.64 -11.99 25.81
CA GLU A 223 -0.58 -10.53 25.79
C GLU A 223 -0.78 -9.98 24.37
N TYR A 224 -0.13 -10.57 23.37
CA TYR A 224 -0.30 -10.21 21.96
C TYR A 224 -1.76 -10.29 21.53
N TYR A 225 -2.42 -11.44 21.75
CA TYR A 225 -3.79 -11.63 21.29
C TYR A 225 -4.81 -10.80 22.08
N HIS A 226 -4.55 -10.57 23.37
CA HIS A 226 -5.31 -9.60 24.15
C HIS A 226 -5.22 -8.19 23.54
N LYS A 227 -4.00 -7.72 23.22
CA LYS A 227 -3.80 -6.43 22.54
C LYS A 227 -4.44 -6.40 21.15
N ALA A 228 -4.38 -7.50 20.39
CA ALA A 228 -5.01 -7.61 19.08
C ALA A 228 -6.55 -7.45 19.17
N GLY A 229 -7.16 -8.06 20.19
CA GLY A 229 -8.59 -7.88 20.48
C GLY A 229 -8.93 -6.42 20.80
N ILE A 230 -8.10 -5.74 21.60
CA ILE A 230 -8.27 -4.30 21.89
C ILE A 230 -8.20 -3.48 20.59
N LEU A 231 -7.21 -3.72 19.73
CA LEU A 231 -7.07 -3.02 18.45
C LEU A 231 -8.26 -3.26 17.52
N LEU A 232 -8.85 -4.46 17.52
CA LEU A 232 -10.08 -4.72 16.76
C LEU A 232 -11.23 -3.82 17.24
N ALA A 233 -11.40 -3.65 18.56
CA ALA A 233 -12.42 -2.76 19.10
C ALA A 233 -12.13 -1.28 18.76
N VAL A 234 -10.86 -0.86 18.79
CA VAL A 234 -10.43 0.49 18.38
C VAL A 234 -10.83 0.75 16.92
N THR A 235 -10.47 -0.14 15.99
CA THR A 235 -10.80 0.02 14.56
C THR A 235 -12.31 0.01 14.30
N LEU A 236 -13.08 -0.80 15.05
CA LEU A 236 -14.55 -0.80 14.99
C LEU A 236 -15.13 0.57 15.36
N LEU A 237 -14.66 1.17 16.45
CA LEU A 237 -15.15 2.47 16.93
C LEU A 237 -14.80 3.59 15.96
N LEU A 238 -13.55 3.61 15.47
CA LEU A 238 -13.06 4.61 14.52
C LEU A 238 -13.66 4.45 13.11
N GLY A 239 -14.21 3.27 12.79
CA GLY A 239 -14.73 2.96 11.47
C GLY A 239 -13.63 2.77 10.44
N SER A 240 -12.50 2.21 10.87
CA SER A 240 -11.33 1.99 10.03
C SER A 240 -11.61 1.01 8.90
N LYS A 241 -10.89 1.18 7.79
CA LYS A 241 -10.89 0.26 6.64
C LYS A 241 -9.46 -0.04 6.21
N ASP A 242 -9.30 -1.07 5.38
CA ASP A 242 -8.04 -1.39 4.70
C ASP A 242 -6.88 -1.79 5.64
N CYS A 243 -7.18 -2.43 6.78
CA CYS A 243 -6.19 -2.97 7.71
C CYS A 243 -5.79 -4.41 7.33
N HIS A 244 -5.27 -4.59 6.12
CA HIS A 244 -4.83 -5.88 5.59
C HIS A 244 -3.54 -6.41 6.25
N SER A 245 -3.15 -7.66 5.94
CA SER A 245 -2.04 -8.38 6.59
C SER A 245 -0.68 -7.68 6.54
N GLU A 246 -0.39 -6.84 5.56
CA GLU A 246 0.85 -6.03 5.54
C GLU A 246 0.79 -4.78 6.41
N ASN A 247 -0.40 -4.32 6.82
CA ASN A 247 -0.58 -3.17 7.70
C ASN A 247 -0.51 -3.55 9.18
N VAL A 248 -0.28 -4.82 9.50
CA VAL A 248 -0.11 -5.35 10.86
C VAL A 248 1.30 -5.92 11.00
N ILE A 249 2.04 -5.46 12.01
CA ILE A 249 3.33 -6.03 12.38
C ILE A 249 3.25 -6.67 13.76
N ALA A 250 3.66 -7.93 13.87
CA ALA A 250 3.90 -8.61 15.13
C ALA A 250 5.31 -8.27 15.65
N SER A 251 5.36 -7.24 16.49
CA SER A 251 6.58 -6.78 17.19
C SER A 251 6.60 -7.40 18.59
N GLY A 252 6.91 -8.70 18.66
CA GLY A 252 6.94 -9.48 19.89
C GLY A 252 5.52 -9.63 20.43
N LYS A 253 5.32 -9.24 21.69
CA LYS A 253 3.99 -9.21 22.32
C LYS A 253 3.08 -8.07 21.87
N ASN A 254 3.49 -7.26 20.90
CA ASN A 254 2.73 -6.09 20.43
C ASN A 254 2.28 -6.27 18.97
N PRO A 255 0.96 -6.39 18.70
CA PRO A 255 0.42 -6.12 17.37
C PRO A 255 0.46 -4.61 17.13
N VAL A 256 0.97 -4.19 15.98
CA VAL A 256 1.10 -2.76 15.64
C VAL A 256 0.48 -2.50 14.27
N LEU A 257 -0.45 -1.54 14.20
CA LEU A 257 -0.94 -1.01 12.93
C LEU A 257 0.03 0.04 12.41
N ILE A 258 0.49 -0.11 11.17
CA ILE A 258 1.54 0.75 10.60
C ILE A 258 1.04 1.70 9.50
N ASP A 259 -0.20 1.54 9.05
CA ASP A 259 -0.85 2.49 8.16
C ASP A 259 -2.17 3.01 8.72
N HIS A 260 -2.31 4.33 8.73
CA HIS A 260 -3.41 5.05 9.40
C HIS A 260 -4.14 5.99 8.43
N GLU A 261 -3.83 5.98 7.13
CA GLU A 261 -4.47 6.86 6.16
C GLU A 261 -5.97 6.57 5.96
N THR A 262 -6.42 5.35 6.26
CA THR A 262 -7.81 4.90 6.23
C THR A 262 -8.38 4.60 7.63
N ILE A 263 -7.74 5.13 8.69
CA ILE A 263 -8.08 4.77 10.08
C ILE A 263 -9.46 5.27 10.52
N ILE A 264 -9.94 6.35 9.93
CA ILE A 264 -11.31 6.86 10.09
C ILE A 264 -11.90 7.00 8.68
N GLN A 265 -13.19 6.79 8.52
CA GLN A 265 -13.83 6.84 7.21
C GLN A 265 -15.19 7.55 7.26
N PRO A 266 -15.60 8.25 6.19
CA PRO A 266 -16.94 8.80 6.07
C PRO A 266 -17.96 7.72 5.70
N VAL A 267 -19.25 8.07 5.73
CA VAL A 267 -20.36 7.18 5.32
C VAL A 267 -20.99 7.70 4.03
N LEU A 268 -20.99 6.88 2.99
CA LEU A 268 -21.62 7.21 1.70
C LEU A 268 -23.11 7.52 1.86
N ASN A 269 -23.57 8.54 1.13
CA ASN A 269 -24.96 9.00 1.13
C ASN A 269 -25.88 8.12 0.27
N ASP A 270 -25.34 7.54 -0.80
CA ASP A 270 -26.13 6.88 -1.82
C ASP A 270 -25.82 5.39 -1.94
N HIS A 271 -26.82 4.57 -1.64
CA HIS A 271 -26.77 3.11 -1.79
C HIS A 271 -26.93 2.63 -3.24
N SER A 272 -27.17 3.54 -4.19
CA SER A 272 -27.28 3.23 -5.62
C SER A 272 -25.93 2.96 -6.29
N ILE A 273 -24.83 3.43 -5.67
CA ILE A 273 -23.46 3.07 -6.08
C ILE A 273 -23.14 1.68 -5.55
N ARG A 274 -22.67 0.81 -6.45
CA ARG A 274 -22.17 -0.50 -6.04
C ARG A 274 -20.79 -0.34 -5.39
N THR A 275 -20.77 -0.34 -4.06
CA THR A 275 -19.54 -0.42 -3.27
C THR A 275 -19.09 -1.87 -3.11
N TRP A 276 -17.82 -2.08 -2.72
CA TRP A 276 -17.33 -3.41 -2.36
C TRP A 276 -18.12 -3.99 -1.19
N ASP A 277 -18.29 -3.20 -0.13
CA ASP A 277 -19.02 -3.59 1.08
C ASP A 277 -20.48 -3.95 0.76
N GLY A 278 -21.14 -3.15 -0.09
CA GLY A 278 -22.51 -3.43 -0.52
C GLY A 278 -22.62 -4.69 -1.39
N GLN A 279 -21.63 -4.95 -2.25
CA GLN A 279 -21.57 -6.18 -3.05
C GLN A 279 -21.40 -7.43 -2.17
N HIS A 280 -20.58 -7.34 -1.13
CA HIS A 280 -20.27 -8.46 -0.23
C HIS A 280 -21.09 -8.42 1.07
N LYS A 281 -22.10 -7.54 1.13
CA LYS A 281 -23.04 -7.39 2.25
C LYS A 281 -22.33 -7.24 3.61
N ILE A 282 -21.22 -6.51 3.63
CA ILE A 282 -20.51 -6.21 4.88
C ILE A 282 -21.41 -5.30 5.72
N PRO A 283 -21.79 -5.73 6.94
CA PRO A 283 -22.66 -4.92 7.79
C PRO A 283 -21.98 -3.62 8.19
N TYR A 284 -22.73 -2.53 8.15
CA TYR A 284 -22.28 -1.25 8.68
C TYR A 284 -22.09 -1.33 10.19
N PHE A 285 -21.07 -0.64 10.70
CA PHE A 285 -20.66 -0.70 12.10
C PHE A 285 -20.34 -2.12 12.54
N SER A 286 -19.46 -2.79 11.80
CA SER A 286 -19.02 -4.13 12.13
C SER A 286 -17.50 -4.27 12.13
N THR A 287 -17.03 -5.24 12.90
CA THR A 287 -15.61 -5.63 12.99
C THR A 287 -15.04 -6.12 11.65
N LEU A 288 -15.93 -6.46 10.70
CA LEU A 288 -15.58 -6.89 9.35
C LEU A 288 -15.18 -5.73 8.42
N GLU A 289 -15.52 -4.47 8.74
CA GLU A 289 -15.20 -3.29 7.91
C GLU A 289 -13.68 -3.05 7.79
N SER A 290 -12.94 -3.35 8.85
CA SER A 290 -11.50 -3.08 8.95
C SER A 290 -10.63 -4.01 8.11
N MET A 291 -11.10 -5.21 7.76
CA MET A 291 -10.30 -6.31 7.19
C MET A 291 -9.26 -6.93 8.15
N LEU A 292 -9.22 -6.51 9.43
CA LEU A 292 -8.43 -7.22 10.45
C LEU A 292 -8.94 -8.65 10.67
N ILE A 293 -10.25 -8.84 10.56
CA ILE A 293 -10.93 -10.13 10.55
C ILE A 293 -11.92 -10.18 9.38
N VAL A 294 -12.32 -11.37 8.95
CA VAL A 294 -13.24 -11.56 7.82
C VAL A 294 -14.18 -12.74 8.03
N ASN A 295 -15.32 -12.73 7.33
CA ASN A 295 -16.21 -13.87 7.17
C ASN A 295 -16.20 -14.36 5.72
N ARG A 296 -16.65 -15.61 5.47
CA ARG A 296 -16.60 -16.25 4.13
C ARG A 296 -17.23 -15.41 3.01
N ASP A 297 -18.26 -14.63 3.34
CA ASP A 297 -19.02 -13.84 2.36
C ASP A 297 -18.45 -12.44 2.10
N THR A 298 -17.41 -12.03 2.83
CA THR A 298 -16.81 -10.68 2.72
C THR A 298 -16.08 -10.42 1.39
N GLY A 299 -15.84 -11.47 0.58
CA GLY A 299 -15.10 -11.39 -0.68
C GLY A 299 -13.60 -11.12 -0.54
N ALA A 300 -13.10 -10.94 0.68
CA ALA A 300 -11.69 -10.71 0.96
C ALA A 300 -10.86 -11.96 0.63
N LEU A 301 -9.67 -11.73 0.07
CA LEU A 301 -8.66 -12.79 -0.06
C LEU A 301 -8.16 -13.16 1.34
N LEU A 302 -8.26 -14.43 1.71
CA LEU A 302 -7.96 -14.92 3.07
C LEU A 302 -6.49 -14.66 3.49
N GLU A 303 -5.58 -14.57 2.53
CA GLU A 303 -4.16 -14.24 2.73
C GLU A 303 -3.91 -12.77 3.11
N CYS A 304 -4.88 -11.89 2.86
CA CYS A 304 -4.77 -10.46 3.14
C CYS A 304 -5.38 -10.08 4.50
N VAL A 305 -5.86 -11.03 5.30
CA VAL A 305 -6.55 -10.76 6.57
C VAL A 305 -5.55 -10.31 7.63
N GLY A 306 -5.81 -9.18 8.29
CA GLY A 306 -4.89 -8.54 9.23
C GLY A 306 -4.37 -9.48 10.32
N PHE A 307 -5.26 -10.11 11.09
CA PHE A 307 -4.89 -11.08 12.14
C PHE A 307 -4.76 -12.53 11.63
N GLY A 308 -4.77 -12.72 10.32
CA GLY A 308 -4.59 -14.01 9.65
C GLY A 308 -5.73 -14.99 9.84
N ILE A 309 -5.59 -16.15 9.21
CA ILE A 309 -6.50 -17.29 9.31
C ILE A 309 -5.64 -18.55 9.43
N GLU A 310 -6.00 -19.45 10.35
CA GLU A 310 -5.32 -20.74 10.48
C GLU A 310 -5.55 -21.60 9.22
N GLY A 311 -4.47 -22.17 8.68
CA GLY A 311 -4.54 -23.14 7.61
C GLY A 311 -3.25 -23.25 6.80
N ASN A 312 -3.35 -23.61 5.52
CA ASN A 312 -2.17 -23.74 4.68
C ASN A 312 -1.56 -22.35 4.43
N ILE A 313 -0.32 -22.18 4.88
CA ILE A 313 0.42 -20.92 4.85
C ILE A 313 1.18 -20.74 3.53
N GLU A 314 1.12 -21.75 2.66
CA GLU A 314 1.73 -21.76 1.35
C GLU A 314 0.69 -22.14 0.28
N SER A 315 0.75 -21.48 -0.88
CA SER A 315 0.04 -21.89 -2.08
C SER A 315 0.97 -21.95 -3.28
N ILE A 316 0.61 -22.81 -4.23
CA ILE A 316 1.27 -22.85 -5.52
C ILE A 316 0.48 -21.97 -6.48
N SER A 317 1.13 -20.98 -7.08
CA SER A 317 0.58 -20.22 -8.19
C SER A 317 1.45 -20.34 -9.43
N TYR A 318 0.90 -19.84 -10.54
CA TYR A 318 1.60 -19.77 -11.81
C TYR A 318 2.06 -18.34 -12.04
N GLU A 319 3.36 -18.17 -12.25
CA GLU A 319 3.94 -16.91 -12.65
C GLU A 319 4.58 -17.06 -14.03
N ALA A 320 4.35 -16.07 -14.88
CA ALA A 320 4.95 -16.04 -16.20
C ALA A 320 6.28 -15.29 -16.08
N ARG A 321 7.40 -16.02 -16.17
CA ARG A 321 8.76 -15.46 -16.09
C ARG A 321 9.47 -15.58 -17.42
N PHE A 322 10.29 -14.58 -17.72
CA PHE A 322 11.18 -14.67 -18.87
C PHE A 322 12.26 -15.73 -18.64
N THR A 323 12.73 -16.30 -19.73
CA THR A 323 13.89 -17.21 -19.80
C THR A 323 14.74 -16.80 -20.97
N ASN A 324 16.06 -17.04 -20.89
CA ASN A 324 17.04 -16.58 -21.88
C ASN A 324 16.95 -15.07 -22.11
N HIS A 325 16.95 -14.31 -21.01
CA HIS A 325 16.84 -12.86 -21.04
C HIS A 325 17.88 -12.26 -21.97
N ASN A 326 17.47 -11.24 -22.71
CA ASN A 326 18.38 -10.48 -23.57
C ASN A 326 19.06 -11.34 -24.65
N THR A 327 18.32 -12.30 -25.21
CA THR A 327 18.75 -13.15 -26.34
C THR A 327 17.63 -13.30 -27.36
N ILE A 328 17.96 -13.81 -28.55
CA ILE A 328 16.98 -14.12 -29.60
C ILE A 328 15.99 -15.20 -29.17
N ASP A 329 16.36 -16.05 -28.20
CA ASP A 329 15.51 -17.12 -27.64
C ASP A 329 14.72 -16.65 -26.40
N SER A 330 14.67 -15.34 -26.16
CA SER A 330 13.92 -14.75 -25.05
C SER A 330 12.43 -15.08 -25.19
N LYS A 331 11.88 -15.67 -24.14
CA LYS A 331 10.48 -16.09 -24.10
C LYS A 331 9.93 -16.08 -22.70
N ARG A 332 8.62 -15.86 -22.61
CA ARG A 332 7.87 -15.90 -21.36
C ARG A 332 7.34 -17.31 -21.10
N THR A 333 7.84 -17.94 -20.05
CA THR A 333 7.47 -19.31 -19.65
C THR A 333 6.67 -19.29 -18.36
N THR A 334 5.66 -20.14 -18.27
CA THR A 334 4.92 -20.34 -17.03
C THR A 334 5.72 -21.22 -16.09
N ARG A 335 5.95 -20.75 -14.86
CA ARG A 335 6.61 -21.50 -13.78
C ARG A 335 5.72 -21.57 -12.56
N PHE A 336 5.85 -22.67 -11.83
CA PHE A 336 5.27 -22.81 -10.50
C PHE A 336 6.08 -21.98 -9.51
N ILE A 337 5.38 -21.16 -8.72
CA ILE A 337 5.98 -20.46 -7.58
C ILE A 337 5.20 -20.82 -6.32
N THR A 338 5.92 -20.90 -5.20
CA THR A 338 5.31 -21.05 -3.88
C THR A 338 5.18 -19.68 -3.25
N ASN A 339 3.95 -19.27 -2.95
CA ASN A 339 3.67 -18.03 -2.22
C ASN A 339 3.46 -18.35 -0.75
N LYS A 340 4.10 -17.58 0.13
CA LYS A 340 3.82 -17.61 1.56
C LYS A 340 2.75 -16.58 1.89
N HIS A 341 1.72 -17.01 2.59
CA HIS A 341 0.59 -16.18 3.03
C HIS A 341 0.81 -15.54 4.40
N ILE A 342 1.82 -16.01 5.15
CA ILE A 342 2.25 -15.35 6.39
C ILE A 342 3.28 -14.29 6.04
N LYS A 343 2.95 -13.03 6.38
CA LYS A 343 3.86 -11.89 6.37
C LYS A 343 4.35 -11.63 7.80
N ASN A 344 4.66 -10.37 8.11
CA ASN A 344 5.10 -9.94 9.43
C ASN A 344 3.95 -9.78 10.43
N ASN A 345 2.72 -10.17 10.10
CA ASN A 345 1.54 -9.98 10.94
C ASN A 345 1.26 -11.08 11.95
N ILE A 346 1.87 -12.27 11.79
CA ILE A 346 1.58 -13.43 12.64
C ILE A 346 2.72 -13.68 13.63
N PRO A 347 2.44 -13.80 14.94
CA PRO A 347 3.45 -14.17 15.93
C PRO A 347 4.07 -15.54 15.64
N ILE A 348 5.39 -15.64 15.77
CA ILE A 348 6.13 -16.90 15.69
C ILE A 348 6.68 -17.23 17.08
N LEU A 349 6.39 -18.44 17.55
CA LEU A 349 6.98 -19.01 18.76
C LEU A 349 7.73 -20.28 18.38
N LYS A 350 9.04 -20.34 18.65
CA LYS A 350 9.92 -21.48 18.30
C LYS A 350 9.76 -21.91 16.84
N GLU A 351 9.90 -20.95 15.92
CA GLU A 351 9.81 -21.14 14.45
C GLU A 351 8.43 -21.50 13.89
N ALA A 352 7.43 -21.74 14.75
CA ALA A 352 6.07 -22.03 14.32
C ALA A 352 5.17 -20.79 14.40
N PRO A 353 4.43 -20.45 13.33
CA PRO A 353 3.40 -19.43 13.42
C PRO A 353 2.28 -19.89 14.36
N VAL A 354 1.86 -18.98 15.21
CA VAL A 354 0.75 -19.19 16.14
C VAL A 354 -0.40 -18.30 15.67
N PHE A 355 -1.61 -18.86 15.62
CA PHE A 355 -2.82 -18.16 15.18
C PHE A 355 -3.79 -17.93 16.34
N THR A 356 -4.69 -16.96 16.16
CA THR A 356 -5.68 -16.51 17.15
C THR A 356 -6.55 -17.65 17.69
N ASN A 357 -6.83 -18.68 16.90
CA ASN A 357 -7.59 -19.87 17.31
C ASN A 357 -7.09 -20.50 18.62
N LYS A 358 -5.78 -20.48 18.87
CA LYS A 358 -5.16 -21.03 20.08
C LYS A 358 -5.29 -20.13 21.32
N PHE A 359 -5.66 -18.86 21.12
CA PHE A 359 -5.73 -17.79 22.14
C PHE A 359 -7.03 -16.98 22.00
N LYS A 360 -8.10 -17.63 21.54
CA LYS A 360 -9.40 -16.97 21.27
C LYS A 360 -9.98 -16.26 22.49
N ASP A 361 -9.77 -16.82 23.68
CA ASP A 361 -10.33 -16.28 24.93
C ASP A 361 -9.60 -14.99 25.32
N ASP A 362 -8.27 -14.94 25.14
CA ASP A 362 -7.46 -13.73 25.35
C ASP A 362 -7.87 -12.62 24.35
N PHE A 363 -8.07 -12.99 23.08
CA PHE A 363 -8.53 -12.07 22.04
C PHE A 363 -9.91 -11.48 22.34
N ILE A 364 -10.90 -12.33 22.64
CA ILE A 364 -12.26 -11.89 22.96
C ILE A 364 -12.28 -11.07 24.25
N LYS A 365 -11.44 -11.42 25.23
CA LYS A 365 -11.27 -10.62 26.46
C LYS A 365 -10.78 -9.22 26.14
N GLY A 366 -9.72 -9.08 25.34
CA GLY A 366 -9.17 -7.78 24.95
C GLY A 366 -10.19 -6.92 24.20
N PHE A 367 -10.88 -7.53 23.21
CA PHE A 367 -11.98 -6.87 22.49
C PHE A 367 -13.08 -6.39 23.45
N SER A 368 -13.50 -7.27 24.36
CA SER A 368 -14.58 -6.99 25.30
C SER A 368 -14.22 -5.88 26.27
N SER A 369 -13.01 -5.88 26.83
CA SER A 369 -12.52 -4.86 27.75
C SER A 369 -12.49 -3.47 27.10
N ALA A 370 -11.97 -3.38 25.89
CA ALA A 370 -11.97 -2.12 25.14
C ALA A 370 -13.39 -1.64 24.81
N TYR A 371 -14.25 -2.54 24.33
CA TYR A 371 -15.63 -2.20 24.01
C TYR A 371 -16.42 -1.70 25.25
N ASP A 372 -16.26 -2.36 26.40
CA ASP A 372 -16.90 -1.93 27.65
C ASP A 372 -16.39 -0.58 28.13
N SER A 373 -15.09 -0.30 27.94
CA SER A 373 -14.53 1.03 28.24
C SER A 373 -15.17 2.12 27.38
N PHE A 374 -15.48 1.85 26.10
CA PHE A 374 -16.18 2.81 25.23
C PHE A 374 -17.61 3.06 25.68
N ILE A 375 -18.34 2.03 26.12
CA ILE A 375 -19.68 2.20 26.69
C ILE A 375 -19.62 3.11 27.92
N ASN A 376 -18.66 2.86 28.82
CA ASN A 376 -18.55 3.59 30.08
C ASN A 376 -18.04 5.03 29.88
N ALA A 377 -17.34 5.31 28.78
CA ALA A 377 -16.77 6.61 28.46
C ALA A 377 -17.53 7.37 27.37
N LYS A 378 -18.80 7.05 27.09
CA LYS A 378 -19.58 7.70 26.01
C LYS A 378 -19.61 9.22 26.13
N GLU A 379 -19.88 9.75 27.32
CA GLU A 379 -19.97 11.19 27.55
C GLU A 379 -18.61 11.88 27.31
N GLU A 380 -17.53 11.26 27.78
CA GLU A 380 -16.15 11.74 27.56
C GLU A 380 -15.77 11.72 26.08
N LEU A 381 -16.07 10.62 25.36
CA LEU A 381 -15.78 10.47 23.94
C LEU A 381 -16.57 11.43 23.05
N LEU A 382 -17.78 11.83 23.47
CA LEU A 382 -18.62 12.81 22.77
C LEU A 382 -18.37 14.26 23.22
N GLY A 383 -17.62 14.46 24.30
CA GLY A 383 -17.32 15.76 24.89
C GLY A 383 -16.30 16.59 24.11
N SER A 384 -16.11 17.84 24.54
CA SER A 384 -15.15 18.77 23.93
C SER A 384 -13.69 18.37 24.17
N ASP A 385 -13.40 17.70 25.28
CA ASP A 385 -12.04 17.26 25.66
C ASP A 385 -11.75 15.82 25.19
N SER A 386 -12.56 15.32 24.24
CA SER A 386 -12.45 13.97 23.72
C SER A 386 -11.09 13.74 23.05
N PRO A 387 -10.47 12.55 23.24
CA PRO A 387 -9.25 12.17 22.51
C PRO A 387 -9.47 12.08 21.00
N LEU A 388 -10.73 12.08 20.53
CA LEU A 388 -11.06 12.04 19.11
C LEU A 388 -10.93 13.40 18.41
N THR A 389 -10.81 14.50 19.17
CA THR A 389 -10.60 15.85 18.60
C THR A 389 -9.30 15.97 17.81
N PHE A 390 -8.30 15.13 18.09
CA PHE A 390 -7.06 15.06 17.30
C PHE A 390 -7.27 14.59 15.86
N PHE A 391 -8.42 13.98 15.52
CA PHE A 391 -8.75 13.61 14.15
C PHE A 391 -9.39 14.76 13.35
N ASP A 392 -9.73 15.88 14.01
CA ASP A 392 -10.38 17.01 13.36
C ASP A 392 -9.45 17.67 12.34
N ASN A 393 -9.99 17.94 11.14
CA ASN A 393 -9.30 18.60 10.04
C ASN A 393 -8.09 17.85 9.44
N ASN A 394 -7.95 16.55 9.70
CA ASN A 394 -6.91 15.74 9.07
C ASN A 394 -7.30 15.35 7.63
N THR A 395 -6.30 15.20 6.76
CA THR A 395 -6.46 14.62 5.43
C THR A 395 -6.57 13.09 5.54
N ILE A 396 -7.65 12.53 5.01
CA ILE A 396 -8.00 11.10 5.09
C ILE A 396 -8.05 10.54 3.68
N ARG A 397 -7.46 9.35 3.47
CA ARG A 397 -7.59 8.60 2.21
C ARG A 397 -8.94 7.91 2.15
N TYR A 398 -9.62 8.02 1.03
CA TYR A 398 -10.83 7.27 0.73
C TYR A 398 -10.62 6.32 -0.44
N VAL A 399 -10.78 5.02 -0.19
CA VAL A 399 -10.65 3.99 -1.23
C VAL A 399 -11.97 3.87 -2.00
N TRP A 400 -12.11 4.65 -3.07
CA TRP A 400 -13.32 4.64 -3.92
C TRP A 400 -13.55 3.27 -4.60
N ARG A 401 -12.46 2.68 -5.08
CA ARG A 401 -12.45 1.36 -5.72
C ARG A 401 -11.23 0.59 -5.23
N PRO A 402 -11.36 -0.72 -4.97
CA PRO A 402 -10.22 -1.55 -4.59
C PRO A 402 -9.05 -1.42 -5.57
N THR A 403 -7.86 -1.16 -5.04
CA THR A 403 -6.65 -0.85 -5.80
C THR A 403 -6.29 -1.92 -6.84
N PHE A 404 -6.49 -3.19 -6.51
CA PHE A 404 -6.21 -4.31 -7.43
C PHE A 404 -6.99 -4.21 -8.75
N ILE A 405 -8.14 -3.53 -8.78
CA ILE A 405 -8.92 -3.35 -10.02
C ILE A 405 -8.19 -2.40 -10.96
N TYR A 406 -7.61 -1.31 -10.45
CA TYR A 406 -6.82 -0.37 -11.25
C TYR A 406 -5.56 -1.04 -11.78
N PHE A 407 -4.83 -1.78 -10.94
CA PHE A 407 -3.66 -2.55 -11.36
C PHE A 407 -3.97 -3.51 -12.52
N ARG A 408 -5.09 -4.24 -12.44
CA ARG A 408 -5.52 -5.15 -13.52
C ARG A 408 -5.81 -4.41 -14.82
N ILE A 409 -6.41 -3.22 -14.75
CA ILE A 409 -6.68 -2.40 -15.93
C ILE A 409 -5.36 -1.90 -16.53
N LEU A 410 -4.48 -1.28 -15.73
CA LEU A 410 -3.17 -0.79 -16.21
C LEU A 410 -2.34 -1.91 -16.83
N LYS A 411 -2.27 -3.09 -16.18
CA LYS A 411 -1.59 -4.26 -16.74
C LYS A 411 -2.18 -4.70 -18.08
N TYR A 412 -3.50 -4.66 -18.22
CA TYR A 412 -4.17 -4.96 -19.50
C TYR A 412 -3.88 -3.91 -20.58
N MET A 413 -3.70 -2.65 -20.18
CA MET A 413 -3.39 -1.55 -21.09
C MET A 413 -1.95 -1.60 -21.67
N ARG A 414 -1.06 -2.44 -21.12
CA ARG A 414 0.31 -2.68 -21.65
C ARG A 414 0.37 -3.52 -22.95
N LYS A 415 -0.78 -3.86 -23.55
CA LYS A 415 -0.81 -4.59 -24.82
C LYS A 415 -0.31 -3.74 -25.99
N PRO A 416 0.45 -4.30 -26.95
CA PRO A 416 1.03 -3.54 -28.06
C PRO A 416 0.01 -2.71 -28.83
N GLU A 417 -1.16 -3.28 -29.13
CA GLU A 417 -2.24 -2.62 -29.88
C GLU A 417 -2.76 -1.31 -29.26
N PHE A 418 -2.62 -1.12 -27.94
CA PHE A 418 -3.03 0.12 -27.26
C PHE A 418 -1.88 1.12 -27.13
N LEU A 419 -0.63 0.69 -27.29
CA LEU A 419 0.54 1.53 -27.07
C LEU A 419 0.97 2.32 -28.32
N THR A 420 0.37 2.04 -29.48
CA THR A 420 0.69 2.66 -30.77
C THR A 420 0.09 4.06 -30.95
N SER A 421 -0.96 4.43 -30.22
CA SER A 421 -1.63 5.72 -30.33
C SER A 421 -2.30 6.13 -29.02
N PHE A 422 -2.10 7.39 -28.62
CA PHE A 422 -2.78 7.98 -27.45
C PHE A 422 -4.31 7.95 -27.61
N GLU A 423 -4.84 8.14 -28.81
CA GLU A 423 -6.29 8.10 -29.04
C GLU A 423 -6.88 6.71 -28.72
N THR A 424 -6.21 5.66 -29.19
CA THR A 424 -6.58 4.26 -28.94
C THR A 424 -6.45 3.93 -27.47
N TYR A 425 -5.32 4.31 -26.84
CA TYR A 425 -5.10 4.11 -25.41
C TYR A 425 -6.19 4.78 -24.56
N ASN A 426 -6.43 6.07 -24.78
CA ASN A 426 -7.38 6.87 -24.01
C ASN A 426 -8.81 6.34 -24.16
N THR A 427 -9.22 6.02 -25.38
CA THR A 427 -10.55 5.48 -25.68
C THR A 427 -10.76 4.12 -25.04
N LYS A 428 -9.75 3.24 -25.10
CA LYS A 428 -9.83 1.91 -24.49
C LYS A 428 -9.89 2.00 -22.97
N LEU A 429 -9.05 2.82 -22.36
CA LEU A 429 -9.05 3.04 -20.91
C LEU A 429 -10.39 3.60 -20.45
N TYR A 430 -10.90 4.63 -21.12
CA TYR A 430 -12.22 5.20 -20.83
C TYR A 430 -13.34 4.16 -20.93
N ASN A 431 -13.32 3.32 -21.96
CA ASN A 431 -14.30 2.25 -22.14
C ASN A 431 -14.26 1.19 -21.03
N LEU A 432 -13.09 0.93 -20.43
CA LEU A 432 -12.96 0.02 -19.29
C LEU A 432 -13.47 0.67 -18.00
N MET A 433 -13.03 1.90 -17.74
CA MET A 433 -13.32 2.65 -16.51
C MET A 433 -14.80 3.07 -16.40
N SER A 434 -15.39 3.52 -17.52
CA SER A 434 -16.77 3.99 -17.56
C SER A 434 -17.81 2.90 -17.29
N LYS A 435 -17.45 1.60 -17.34
CA LYS A 435 -18.37 0.48 -17.06
C LYS A 435 -19.06 0.59 -15.69
N ALA A 436 -18.35 1.07 -14.68
CA ALA A 436 -18.89 1.27 -13.35
C ALA A 436 -19.94 2.39 -13.28
N TYR A 437 -19.95 3.31 -14.26
CA TYR A 437 -20.76 4.53 -14.29
C TYR A 437 -21.88 4.51 -15.35
N LYS A 438 -22.16 3.36 -15.96
CA LYS A 438 -23.17 3.26 -17.04
C LYS A 438 -24.63 3.36 -16.57
N LYS A 439 -24.91 3.11 -15.28
CA LYS A 439 -26.27 3.17 -14.74
C LYS A 439 -26.70 4.63 -14.57
N GLU A 440 -28.00 4.91 -14.75
CA GLU A 440 -28.58 6.25 -14.57
C GLU A 440 -28.23 6.84 -13.19
N SER A 441 -28.31 6.01 -12.16
CA SER A 441 -27.99 6.39 -10.77
C SER A 441 -26.52 6.77 -10.56
N ALA A 442 -25.62 6.35 -11.46
CA ALA A 442 -24.20 6.68 -11.39
C ALA A 442 -23.83 7.98 -12.14
N LYS A 443 -24.77 8.63 -12.85
CA LYS A 443 -24.49 9.85 -13.62
C LYS A 443 -23.97 11.01 -12.76
N ALA A 444 -24.50 11.14 -11.55
CA ALA A 444 -24.04 12.15 -10.58
C ALA A 444 -22.55 11.98 -10.20
N TYR A 445 -21.98 10.79 -10.40
CA TYR A 445 -20.59 10.45 -10.06
C TYR A 445 -19.64 10.47 -11.26
N LYS A 446 -20.06 11.04 -12.40
CA LYS A 446 -19.21 11.13 -13.59
C LYS A 446 -17.93 11.95 -13.36
N PHE A 447 -17.95 12.90 -12.43
CA PHE A 447 -16.74 13.63 -12.02
C PHE A 447 -15.71 12.70 -11.37
N ILE A 448 -16.14 11.68 -10.62
CA ILE A 448 -15.23 10.67 -10.07
C ILE A 448 -14.56 9.89 -11.20
N LEU A 449 -15.30 9.48 -12.23
CA LEU A 449 -14.71 8.87 -13.41
C LEU A 449 -13.65 9.77 -14.06
N ASN A 450 -13.92 11.06 -14.19
CA ASN A 450 -12.95 12.00 -14.78
C ASN A 450 -11.67 12.06 -13.95
N PHE A 451 -11.79 12.12 -12.63
CA PHE A 451 -10.66 12.13 -11.71
C PHE A 451 -9.89 10.80 -11.71
N GLU A 452 -10.58 9.66 -11.75
CA GLU A 452 -9.91 8.36 -11.95
C GLU A 452 -9.16 8.31 -13.29
N MET A 453 -9.76 8.84 -14.36
CA MET A 453 -9.17 8.86 -15.69
C MET A 453 -7.91 9.70 -15.75
N GLU A 454 -7.87 10.87 -15.10
CA GLU A 454 -6.69 11.73 -15.05
C GLU A 454 -5.47 10.99 -14.48
N GLN A 455 -5.66 10.29 -13.35
CA GLN A 455 -4.60 9.51 -12.72
C GLN A 455 -4.25 8.24 -13.50
N MET A 456 -5.25 7.51 -14.04
CA MET A 456 -5.00 6.28 -14.79
C MET A 456 -4.36 6.51 -16.16
N LEU A 457 -4.64 7.64 -16.83
CA LEU A 457 -3.96 8.04 -18.07
C LEU A 457 -2.47 8.28 -17.85
N ASN A 458 -2.16 8.75 -16.66
CA ASN A 458 -0.83 8.92 -16.11
C ASN A 458 -0.21 7.59 -15.64
N GLY A 459 -0.96 6.48 -15.64
CA GLY A 459 -0.48 5.18 -15.17
C GLY A 459 -0.43 5.07 -13.64
N ASP A 460 -1.00 6.02 -12.92
CA ASP A 460 -1.12 6.00 -11.46
C ASP A 460 -2.35 5.22 -11.03
N ILE A 461 -2.29 4.61 -9.85
CA ILE A 461 -3.48 4.15 -9.15
C ILE A 461 -4.24 5.40 -8.66
N PRO A 462 -5.56 5.53 -8.90
CA PRO A 462 -6.31 6.65 -8.37
C PRO A 462 -6.30 6.70 -6.85
N LEU A 463 -5.95 7.87 -6.31
CA LEU A 463 -6.03 8.20 -4.90
C LEU A 463 -7.01 9.34 -4.68
N PHE A 464 -7.89 9.18 -3.69
CA PHE A 464 -8.85 10.20 -3.29
C PHE A 464 -8.60 10.56 -1.83
N ASP A 465 -8.56 11.85 -1.55
CA ASP A 465 -8.48 12.37 -0.20
C ASP A 465 -9.67 13.29 0.11
N LEU A 466 -9.93 13.43 1.40
CA LEU A 466 -10.88 14.40 1.96
C LEU A 466 -10.40 14.92 3.30
N ASN A 467 -10.88 16.10 3.69
CA ASN A 467 -10.77 16.52 5.08
C ASN A 467 -11.72 15.69 5.95
N SER A 468 -11.31 15.33 7.17
CA SER A 468 -12.11 14.50 8.07
C SER A 468 -13.49 15.06 8.41
N LYS A 469 -13.70 16.38 8.27
CA LYS A 469 -14.99 17.06 8.47
C LYS A 469 -15.76 17.35 7.18
N ASP A 470 -15.20 17.04 6.02
CA ASP A 470 -15.87 17.26 4.73
C ASP A 470 -16.83 16.13 4.35
N TYR A 471 -17.81 16.47 3.52
CA TYR A 471 -18.79 15.54 2.94
C TYR A 471 -18.59 15.30 1.44
N HIS A 472 -17.46 15.77 0.91
CA HIS A 472 -17.12 15.79 -0.51
C HIS A 472 -15.79 15.07 -0.72
N LEU A 473 -15.52 14.58 -1.93
CA LEU A 473 -14.22 14.02 -2.31
C LEU A 473 -13.44 15.03 -3.15
N GLY A 474 -12.17 15.25 -2.79
CA GLY A 474 -11.30 16.20 -3.47
C GLY A 474 -11.86 17.63 -3.47
N GLU A 475 -11.56 18.40 -4.52
CA GLU A 475 -11.96 19.81 -4.64
C GLU A 475 -13.41 20.00 -5.11
N VAL A 476 -14.12 18.93 -5.46
CA VAL A 476 -15.47 19.00 -6.04
C VAL A 476 -16.52 19.16 -4.93
N LYS A 477 -16.88 20.41 -4.65
CA LYS A 477 -17.85 20.78 -3.59
C LYS A 477 -19.32 20.78 -4.02
N GLU A 478 -19.60 20.47 -5.29
CA GLU A 478 -20.95 20.60 -5.87
C GLU A 478 -21.87 19.41 -5.53
N VAL A 479 -21.29 18.25 -5.19
CA VAL A 479 -22.05 17.02 -4.94
C VAL A 479 -21.68 16.44 -3.57
N GLN A 480 -22.62 16.47 -2.63
CA GLN A 480 -22.46 15.82 -1.35
C GLN A 480 -22.47 14.29 -1.51
N ILE A 481 -21.30 13.66 -1.39
CA ILE A 481 -21.10 12.22 -1.58
C ILE A 481 -21.38 11.47 -0.29
N PHE A 482 -21.06 12.08 0.86
CA PHE A 482 -21.15 11.44 2.16
C PHE A 482 -22.33 11.97 2.97
N LYS A 483 -23.10 11.05 3.55
CA LYS A 483 -24.15 11.36 4.52
C LYS A 483 -23.57 11.80 5.85
N ASN A 484 -22.45 11.18 6.25
CA ASN A 484 -21.69 11.56 7.43
C ASN A 484 -20.22 11.73 7.05
N ASN A 485 -19.61 12.81 7.52
CA ASN A 485 -18.15 12.93 7.49
C ASN A 485 -17.50 11.94 8.47
N CYS A 486 -16.16 11.88 8.50
CA CYS A 486 -15.44 10.91 9.33
C CYS A 486 -15.74 11.10 10.83
N ILE A 487 -15.78 12.34 11.30
CA ILE A 487 -16.01 12.66 12.72
C ILE A 487 -17.44 12.32 13.16
N GLU A 488 -18.43 12.64 12.33
CA GLU A 488 -19.82 12.27 12.57
C GLU A 488 -20.04 10.76 12.56
N ASN A 489 -19.37 10.03 11.67
CA ASN A 489 -19.42 8.57 11.66
C ASN A 489 -19.00 8.00 13.02
N ILE A 490 -17.87 8.46 13.57
CA ILE A 490 -17.38 8.03 14.89
C ILE A 490 -18.40 8.39 15.98
N LYS A 491 -18.95 9.61 15.97
CA LYS A 491 -19.98 10.03 16.96
C LYS A 491 -21.24 9.15 16.89
N ASN A 492 -21.71 8.84 15.69
CA ASN A 492 -22.86 7.96 15.47
C ASN A 492 -22.58 6.53 15.97
N ARG A 493 -21.36 6.02 15.78
CA ARG A 493 -20.90 4.73 16.31
C ARG A 493 -20.90 4.72 17.84
N ILE A 494 -20.31 5.73 18.48
CA ILE A 494 -20.31 5.86 19.95
C ILE A 494 -21.74 5.88 20.51
N ALA A 495 -22.63 6.68 19.93
CA ALA A 495 -24.02 6.76 20.34
C ALA A 495 -24.71 5.39 20.28
N SER A 496 -24.41 4.60 19.25
CA SER A 496 -25.03 3.31 18.96
C SER A 496 -24.46 2.12 19.75
N LEU A 497 -23.35 2.29 20.50
CA LEU A 497 -22.78 1.21 21.30
C LEU A 497 -23.80 0.68 22.31
N SER A 498 -23.95 -0.64 22.34
CA SER A 498 -24.82 -1.35 23.30
C SER A 498 -24.30 -2.76 23.56
N THR A 499 -24.80 -3.41 24.61
CA THR A 499 -24.51 -4.83 24.89
C THR A 499 -24.99 -5.73 23.75
N LYS A 500 -26.14 -5.42 23.14
CA LYS A 500 -26.64 -6.16 21.97
C LYS A 500 -25.65 -6.08 20.81
N HIS A 501 -25.20 -4.87 20.48
CA HIS A 501 -24.21 -4.67 19.43
C HIS A 501 -22.88 -5.37 19.75
N LYS A 502 -22.41 -5.33 20.99
CA LYS A 502 -21.19 -6.06 21.42
C LYS A 502 -21.28 -7.55 21.09
N ASN A 503 -22.41 -8.17 21.44
CA ASN A 503 -22.61 -9.60 21.23
C ASN A 503 -22.63 -9.95 19.74
N GLU A 504 -23.24 -9.12 18.90
CA GLU A 504 -23.20 -9.28 17.45
C GLU A 504 -21.75 -9.22 16.91
N GLN A 505 -20.93 -8.30 17.42
CA GLN A 505 -19.51 -8.24 17.03
C GLN A 505 -18.72 -9.48 17.47
N ILE A 506 -19.01 -10.02 18.65
CA ILE A 506 -18.42 -11.27 19.14
C ILE A 506 -18.84 -12.46 18.26
N GLU A 507 -20.08 -12.48 17.75
CA GLU A 507 -20.50 -13.50 16.78
C GLU A 507 -19.70 -13.42 15.48
N TYR A 508 -19.42 -12.22 14.95
CA TYR A 508 -18.52 -12.08 13.80
C TYR A 508 -17.10 -12.59 14.09
N ILE A 509 -16.56 -12.32 15.29
CA ILE A 509 -15.26 -12.85 15.71
C ILE A 509 -15.29 -14.39 15.75
N HIS A 510 -16.33 -15.00 16.32
CA HIS A 510 -16.47 -16.46 16.36
C HIS A 510 -16.57 -17.07 14.95
N ASN A 511 -17.31 -16.43 14.04
CA ASN A 511 -17.45 -16.89 12.66
C ASN A 511 -16.10 -16.84 11.91
N TRP A 512 -15.33 -15.77 12.10
CA TRP A 512 -13.97 -15.66 11.56
C TRP A 512 -13.06 -16.77 12.10
N LEU A 513 -13.04 -16.99 13.41
CA LEU A 513 -12.24 -18.04 14.05
C LEU A 513 -12.63 -19.45 13.59
N ALA A 514 -13.85 -19.66 13.10
CA ALA A 514 -14.29 -20.94 12.55
C ALA A 514 -13.80 -21.19 11.11
N ILE A 515 -13.22 -20.19 10.44
CA ILE A 515 -12.65 -20.34 9.10
C ILE A 515 -11.33 -21.09 9.17
N LYS A 516 -11.13 -22.00 8.23
CA LYS A 516 -9.85 -22.66 7.99
C LYS A 516 -9.52 -22.57 6.51
N MET A 517 -8.28 -22.22 6.17
CA MET A 517 -7.83 -22.37 4.79
C MET A 517 -7.74 -23.86 4.47
N LEU A 518 -8.40 -24.27 3.39
CA LEU A 518 -8.36 -25.66 2.92
C LEU A 518 -6.92 -26.04 2.55
N LYS A 519 -6.58 -27.31 2.79
CA LYS A 519 -5.24 -27.85 2.56
C LYS A 519 -4.88 -27.93 1.10
#